data_AF-A0A0C3LR87-F1
#
_entry.id   AF-A0A0C3LR87-F1
#
_cell.length_a   1.000
_cell.length_b   1.000
_cell.length_c   1.000
_cell.angle_alpha   90.00
_cell.angle_beta   90.00
_cell.angle_gamma   90.00
#
_symmetry.space_group_name_H-M   'P 1'
#
loop_
_entity.id
_entity.type
_entity.pdbx_description
1 polymer ?
#
loop_
_entity_poly.entity_id
_entity_poly.type
_entity_poly.pdbx_seq_one_letter_code
_entity_poly.pdbx_strand_id
1 'polypeptide(L)'
;MADRWEIPPFSEPSPFHLPAPGGRCEYWDVYPCRICFEALPDATSIHPLQIYRWWNKYHDYASECNHVAVPWLIVEPFLFQHGYRLMRRGDDPEYIGDERDQLWLGDYREAKFTSPHTYPAYDRSGAMVFIKTVPLHSKESQEYDIWRMLDSPKARLHPDNHTVPVREVLYFNPNFDLVGVEPEPTDARLFVVMDQFDQVTPLDGPISDPGYPFIHTIEDLCHFFLQIAQAVRYMHDLGIAHQDIRDKNFLINRASTADRCYVIDFQLSLYFPKPWATAPMTFMASERFSRT
;
A
#
# COMPACT_ATOMS: atom_id res chain seq x y z
N MET A 1 25.14 -10.12 6.35
CA MET A 1 24.26 -11.19 6.86
C MET A 1 23.18 -10.48 7.63
N ALA A 2 22.02 -10.26 7.01
CA ALA A 2 20.83 -9.94 7.78
C ALA A 2 20.50 -11.22 8.52
N ASP A 3 20.56 -11.20 9.85
CA ASP A 3 19.88 -12.21 10.65
C ASP A 3 18.48 -12.34 10.05
N ARG A 4 18.07 -13.56 9.68
CA ARG A 4 16.68 -13.83 9.33
C ARG A 4 15.89 -13.55 10.60
N TRP A 5 15.45 -12.31 10.76
CA TRP A 5 14.56 -11.90 11.84
C TRP A 5 13.33 -12.78 11.73
N GLU A 6 13.11 -13.58 12.78
CA GLU A 6 12.01 -14.54 12.82
C GLU A 6 10.71 -13.78 12.70
N ILE A 7 9.98 -13.99 11.60
CA ILE A 7 8.55 -13.73 11.55
C ILE A 7 7.98 -14.46 12.77
N PRO A 8 7.14 -13.81 13.61
CA PRO A 8 6.51 -14.49 14.73
C PRO A 8 5.96 -15.83 14.24
N PRO A 9 6.21 -16.94 14.96
CA PRO A 9 5.76 -18.25 14.49
C PRO A 9 4.26 -18.19 14.15
N PHE A 10 3.86 -18.90 13.09
CA PHE A 10 2.48 -19.07 12.60
C PHE A 10 1.44 -19.47 13.66
N SER A 11 1.88 -19.71 14.90
CA SER A 11 1.20 -20.49 15.92
C SER A 11 0.13 -19.73 16.71
N GLU A 12 0.04 -18.41 16.61
CA GLU A 12 -1.08 -17.68 17.20
C GLU A 12 -1.95 -17.09 16.08
N PRO A 13 -3.01 -17.81 15.65
CA PRO A 13 -4.05 -17.19 14.85
C PRO A 13 -4.56 -15.96 15.59
N SER A 14 -4.85 -14.89 14.85
CA SER A 14 -5.53 -13.74 15.45
C SER A 14 -6.81 -14.27 16.13
N PRO A 15 -7.15 -13.83 17.37
CA PRO A 15 -8.36 -14.25 18.06
C PRO A 15 -9.64 -13.77 17.35
N PHE A 16 -9.50 -13.17 16.17
CA PHE A 16 -10.59 -12.58 15.44
C PHE A 16 -11.38 -13.61 14.64
N HIS A 17 -12.62 -13.79 15.04
CA HIS A 17 -13.62 -14.57 14.32
C HIS A 17 -14.30 -13.70 13.27
N LEU A 18 -14.21 -14.11 12.01
CA LEU A 18 -14.86 -13.42 10.91
C LEU A 18 -16.38 -13.65 10.94
N PRO A 19 -17.18 -12.70 10.41
CA PRO A 19 -18.62 -12.87 10.32
C PRO A 19 -18.97 -14.12 9.50
N ALA A 20 -20.04 -14.81 9.91
CA ALA A 20 -20.61 -15.91 9.15
C ALA A 20 -20.91 -15.45 7.71
N PRO A 21 -20.81 -16.34 6.71
CA PRO A 21 -21.16 -15.99 5.34
C PRO A 21 -22.56 -15.36 5.32
N GLY A 22 -22.63 -14.11 4.88
CA GLY A 22 -23.89 -13.53 4.42
C GLY A 22 -24.44 -14.40 3.28
N GLY A 23 -25.74 -14.28 2.99
CA GLY A 23 -26.34 -14.90 1.81
C GLY A 23 -25.64 -14.46 0.51
N ARG A 24 -26.25 -14.75 -0.66
CA ARG A 24 -25.74 -14.26 -1.96
C ARG A 24 -25.26 -12.82 -1.79
N CYS A 25 -24.02 -12.57 -2.19
CA CYS A 25 -23.47 -11.23 -2.22
C CYS A 25 -24.50 -10.36 -2.96
N GLU A 26 -25.16 -9.44 -2.25
CA GLU A 26 -26.24 -8.58 -2.80
C GLU A 26 -25.72 -7.74 -3.99
N TYR A 27 -24.41 -7.76 -4.21
CA TYR A 27 -23.69 -7.09 -5.29
C TYR A 27 -23.59 -7.91 -6.59
N TRP A 28 -24.10 -9.15 -6.64
CA TRP A 28 -24.15 -9.93 -7.89
C TRP A 28 -25.05 -9.31 -8.95
N ASP A 29 -26.11 -8.59 -8.54
CA ASP A 29 -27.14 -8.10 -9.45
C ASP A 29 -26.77 -6.77 -10.13
N VAL A 30 -25.73 -6.05 -9.66
CA VAL A 30 -25.40 -4.71 -10.18
C VAL A 30 -24.30 -4.78 -11.25
N TYR A 31 -23.27 -5.61 -11.09
CA TYR A 31 -22.29 -5.92 -12.14
C TYR A 31 -21.68 -7.32 -11.87
N PRO A 32 -21.85 -8.32 -12.76
CA PRO A 32 -21.13 -9.58 -12.62
C PRO A 32 -19.63 -9.29 -12.77
N CYS A 33 -18.90 -9.30 -11.66
CA CYS A 33 -17.46 -9.12 -11.70
C CYS A 33 -16.86 -10.24 -12.54
N ARG A 34 -16.24 -9.85 -13.66
CA ARG A 34 -15.62 -10.77 -14.62
C ARG A 34 -14.67 -11.76 -13.95
N ILE A 35 -14.00 -11.35 -12.87
CA ILE A 35 -13.06 -12.20 -12.12
C ILE A 35 -13.81 -13.21 -11.23
N CYS A 36 -14.88 -12.81 -10.56
CA CYS A 36 -15.76 -13.75 -9.84
C CYS A 36 -16.36 -14.78 -10.80
N PHE A 37 -16.70 -14.35 -12.00
CA PHE A 37 -17.24 -15.18 -13.08
C PHE A 37 -16.18 -16.13 -13.69
N GLU A 38 -14.95 -15.66 -13.92
CA GLU A 38 -13.85 -16.47 -14.46
C GLU A 38 -13.23 -17.43 -13.42
N ALA A 39 -13.14 -17.00 -12.15
CA ALA A 39 -12.55 -17.81 -11.08
C ALA A 39 -13.50 -18.90 -10.58
N LEU A 40 -14.81 -18.66 -10.60
CA LEU A 40 -15.83 -19.59 -10.11
C LEU A 40 -17.11 -19.51 -10.97
N PRO A 41 -17.09 -20.02 -12.22
CA PRO A 41 -18.23 -19.92 -13.14
C PRO A 41 -19.51 -20.60 -12.63
N ASP A 42 -19.38 -21.56 -11.70
CA ASP A 42 -20.48 -22.34 -11.13
C ASP A 42 -20.82 -21.96 -9.68
N ALA A 43 -20.13 -20.99 -9.07
CA ALA A 43 -20.40 -20.63 -7.67
C ALA A 43 -21.66 -19.79 -7.55
N THR A 44 -22.63 -20.30 -6.78
CA THR A 44 -23.87 -19.58 -6.41
C THR A 44 -23.67 -18.63 -5.23
N SER A 45 -22.50 -18.68 -4.59
CA SER A 45 -22.08 -17.82 -3.48
C SER A 45 -20.56 -17.81 -3.36
N ILE A 46 -19.96 -16.66 -3.06
CA ILE A 46 -18.51 -16.53 -2.81
C ILE A 46 -18.32 -16.18 -1.34
N HIS A 47 -17.48 -16.95 -0.65
CA HIS A 47 -17.18 -16.67 0.75
C HIS A 47 -16.22 -15.46 0.84
N PRO A 48 -16.42 -14.48 1.76
CA PRO A 48 -15.53 -13.32 1.88
C PRO A 48 -14.02 -13.68 2.00
N LEU A 49 -13.70 -14.77 2.69
CA LEU A 49 -12.32 -15.28 2.78
C LEU A 49 -11.71 -15.73 1.44
N GLN A 50 -12.52 -16.16 0.46
CA GLN A 50 -12.03 -16.40 -0.89
C GLN A 50 -11.64 -15.08 -1.57
N ILE A 51 -12.41 -14.02 -1.36
CA ILE A 51 -12.10 -12.65 -1.82
C ILE A 51 -10.81 -12.14 -1.18
N TYR A 52 -10.62 -12.39 0.12
CA TYR A 52 -9.40 -12.05 0.83
C TYR A 52 -8.13 -12.68 0.20
N ARG A 53 -8.17 -13.96 -0.17
CA ARG A 53 -7.04 -14.63 -0.86
C ARG A 53 -6.71 -14.00 -2.20
N TRP A 54 -7.71 -13.44 -2.85
CA TRP A 54 -7.58 -12.84 -4.16
C TRP A 54 -7.13 -11.38 -4.11
N TRP A 55 -6.94 -10.78 -2.93
CA TRP A 55 -6.57 -9.37 -2.77
C TRP A 55 -5.41 -8.93 -3.67
N ASN A 56 -4.33 -9.74 -3.79
CA ASN A 56 -3.17 -9.40 -4.64
C ASN A 56 -3.38 -9.69 -6.13
N LYS A 57 -4.43 -10.43 -6.50
CA LYS A 57 -4.76 -10.76 -7.90
C LYS A 57 -5.60 -9.66 -8.57
N TYR A 58 -6.13 -8.71 -7.80
CA TYR A 58 -7.08 -7.71 -8.27
C TYR A 58 -6.45 -6.41 -8.81
N HIS A 59 -5.13 -6.36 -8.94
CA HIS A 59 -4.37 -5.15 -9.28
C HIS A 59 -4.59 -4.64 -10.70
N ASP A 60 -4.83 -5.54 -11.65
CA ASP A 60 -4.74 -5.19 -13.08
C ASP A 60 -6.10 -4.96 -13.76
N TYR A 61 -7.23 -5.32 -13.12
CA TYR A 61 -8.48 -5.54 -13.89
C TYR A 61 -9.78 -4.89 -13.43
N ALA A 62 -9.85 -4.10 -12.34
CA ALA A 62 -11.13 -3.48 -12.00
C ALA A 62 -11.02 -2.20 -11.15
N SER A 63 -11.01 -1.04 -11.82
CA SER A 63 -11.47 0.23 -11.24
C SER A 63 -12.99 0.31 -11.09
N GLU A 64 -13.73 -0.78 -11.37
CA GLU A 64 -15.19 -0.82 -11.50
C GLU A 64 -15.90 -1.71 -10.47
N CYS A 65 -15.19 -2.32 -9.51
CA CYS A 65 -15.82 -3.22 -8.54
C CYS A 65 -15.48 -2.88 -7.09
N ASN A 66 -16.51 -2.89 -6.22
CA ASN A 66 -16.41 -2.78 -4.75
C ASN A 66 -15.52 -3.85 -4.09
N HIS A 67 -14.96 -4.80 -4.86
CA HIS A 67 -14.03 -5.82 -4.39
C HIS A 67 -12.70 -5.26 -3.87
N VAL A 68 -12.32 -4.03 -4.22
CA VAL A 68 -11.13 -3.39 -3.60
C VAL A 68 -11.37 -3.11 -2.12
N ALA A 69 -12.60 -2.72 -1.75
CA ALA A 69 -12.99 -2.40 -0.37
C ALA A 69 -13.28 -3.66 0.48
N VAL A 70 -13.75 -4.75 -0.13
CA VAL A 70 -14.16 -5.95 0.61
C VAL A 70 -13.04 -6.54 1.48
N PRO A 71 -11.79 -6.75 0.99
CA PRO A 71 -10.70 -7.21 1.83
C PRO A 71 -10.38 -6.26 3.00
N TRP A 72 -10.51 -4.94 2.80
CA TRP A 72 -10.36 -3.96 3.87
C TRP A 72 -11.45 -4.09 4.93
N LEU A 73 -12.72 -4.30 4.54
CA LEU A 73 -13.81 -4.58 5.49
C LEU A 73 -13.59 -5.86 6.29
N ILE A 74 -13.01 -6.89 5.68
CA ILE A 74 -12.68 -8.16 6.37
C ILE A 74 -11.68 -7.93 7.51
N VAL A 75 -10.71 -7.04 7.32
CA VAL A 75 -9.65 -6.77 8.31
C VAL A 75 -9.92 -5.56 9.20
N GLU A 76 -10.96 -4.77 8.91
CA GLU A 76 -11.32 -3.60 9.68
C GLU A 76 -11.48 -3.88 11.19
N PRO A 77 -12.14 -4.96 11.64
CA PRO A 77 -12.23 -5.21 13.07
C PRO A 77 -10.87 -5.43 13.75
N PHE A 78 -9.92 -6.06 13.06
CA PHE A 78 -8.56 -6.23 13.54
C PHE A 78 -7.85 -4.87 13.64
N LEU A 79 -7.97 -4.03 12.62
CA LEU A 79 -7.43 -2.67 12.63
C LEU A 79 -8.04 -1.83 13.76
N PHE A 80 -9.35 -1.95 13.97
CA PHE A 80 -10.09 -1.25 15.01
C PHE A 80 -9.62 -1.64 16.42
N GLN A 81 -9.35 -2.92 16.67
CA GLN A 81 -8.77 -3.38 17.94
C GLN A 81 -7.38 -2.76 18.22
N HIS A 82 -6.62 -2.47 17.17
CA HIS A 82 -5.34 -1.77 17.28
C HIS A 82 -5.51 -0.25 17.40
N GLY A 83 -6.73 0.27 17.21
CA GLY A 83 -7.08 1.68 17.35
C GLY A 83 -7.10 2.43 16.03
N TYR A 84 -7.27 1.72 14.92
CA TYR A 84 -7.40 2.30 13.58
C TYR A 84 -8.80 2.09 13.03
N ARG A 85 -9.45 3.17 12.62
CA ARG A 85 -10.75 3.13 11.95
C ARG A 85 -10.56 3.45 10.48
N LEU A 86 -10.97 2.56 9.58
CA LEU A 86 -10.91 2.84 8.16
C LEU A 86 -11.78 4.04 7.78
N MET A 87 -11.29 4.85 6.84
CA MET A 87 -12.02 5.99 6.33
C MET A 87 -13.20 5.55 5.45
N ARG A 88 -14.37 6.11 5.72
CA ARG A 88 -15.62 5.94 4.98
C ARG A 88 -15.81 7.09 3.99
N ARG A 89 -16.64 6.91 2.97
CA ARG A 89 -17.03 7.98 2.03
C ARG A 89 -17.65 9.16 2.75
N GLY A 90 -18.51 8.91 3.74
CA GLY A 90 -19.12 9.97 4.55
C GLY A 90 -18.14 10.73 5.45
N ASP A 91 -16.90 10.24 5.63
CA ASP A 91 -15.85 10.99 6.33
C ASP A 91 -15.18 12.04 5.41
N ASP A 92 -15.34 11.94 4.09
CA ASP A 92 -14.81 12.91 3.15
C ASP A 92 -15.76 14.12 3.05
N PRO A 93 -15.34 15.32 3.49
CA PRO A 93 -16.18 16.52 3.44
C PRO A 93 -16.50 16.99 2.01
N GLU A 94 -15.77 16.52 1.00
CA GLU A 94 -16.02 16.83 -0.42
C GLU A 94 -16.99 15.83 -1.07
N TYR A 95 -17.35 14.74 -0.38
CA TYR A 95 -18.22 13.71 -0.95
C TYR A 95 -19.68 14.17 -1.06
N ILE A 96 -20.19 14.21 -2.29
CA ILE A 96 -21.58 14.54 -2.62
C ILE A 96 -22.28 13.26 -3.14
N GLY A 97 -22.66 12.36 -2.24
CA GLY A 97 -23.39 11.13 -2.57
C GLY A 97 -24.61 10.88 -1.68
N ASP A 98 -25.39 9.83 -2.01
CA ASP A 98 -26.56 9.40 -1.22
C ASP A 98 -26.12 8.93 0.18
N GLU A 99 -26.97 9.06 1.20
CA GLU A 99 -26.73 8.57 2.57
C GLU A 99 -26.39 7.07 2.59
N ARG A 100 -26.95 6.30 1.65
CA ARG A 100 -26.62 4.87 1.46
C ARG A 100 -25.17 4.63 1.05
N ASP A 101 -24.52 5.61 0.42
CA ASP A 101 -23.13 5.53 0.00
C ASP A 101 -22.14 5.94 1.10
N GLN A 102 -22.61 6.59 2.17
CA GLN A 102 -21.75 7.10 3.25
C GLN A 102 -21.12 6.01 4.12
N LEU A 103 -21.78 4.84 4.23
CA LEU A 103 -21.28 3.68 4.98
C LEU A 103 -20.18 2.92 4.24
N TRP A 104 -19.97 3.24 2.97
CA TRP A 104 -18.97 2.56 2.16
C TRP A 104 -17.59 3.07 2.49
N LEU A 105 -16.62 2.17 2.40
CA LEU A 105 -15.22 2.54 2.28
C LEU A 105 -15.10 3.49 1.06
N GLY A 106 -14.40 4.62 1.25
CA GLY A 106 -14.08 5.65 0.25
C GLY A 106 -14.00 5.14 -1.20
N ASP A 107 -14.51 5.92 -2.17
CA ASP A 107 -14.28 5.56 -3.58
C ASP A 107 -12.76 5.62 -3.87
N TYR A 108 -12.20 4.49 -4.29
CA TYR A 108 -10.80 4.39 -4.73
C TYR A 108 -10.50 5.38 -5.88
N ARG A 109 -11.52 5.86 -6.60
CA ARG A 109 -11.38 6.88 -7.64
C ARG A 109 -11.17 8.30 -7.10
N GLU A 110 -11.72 8.62 -5.94
CA GLU A 110 -11.62 9.96 -5.32
C GLU A 110 -10.46 10.01 -4.32
N ALA A 111 -10.20 8.89 -3.65
CA ALA A 111 -8.99 8.68 -2.89
C ALA A 111 -7.85 8.57 -3.92
N LYS A 112 -7.21 9.70 -4.26
CA LYS A 112 -6.10 9.91 -5.21
C LYS A 112 -4.84 9.07 -4.90
N PHE A 113 -5.00 7.76 -4.66
CA PHE A 113 -3.96 6.87 -4.21
C PHE A 113 -3.70 5.79 -5.24
N THR A 114 -2.43 5.48 -5.40
CA THR A 114 -1.87 4.78 -6.54
C THR A 114 -1.90 3.26 -6.41
N SER A 115 -2.43 2.69 -5.31
CA SER A 115 -2.44 1.25 -5.09
C SER A 115 -3.64 0.72 -4.28
N PRO A 116 -4.31 -0.37 -4.73
CA PRO A 116 -5.39 -1.04 -3.97
C PRO A 116 -4.91 -1.72 -2.69
N HIS A 117 -3.59 -1.71 -2.45
CA HIS A 117 -2.96 -2.16 -1.22
C HIS A 117 -2.79 -1.07 -0.18
N THR A 118 -3.16 0.18 -0.44
CA THR A 118 -3.04 1.27 0.54
C THR A 118 -4.42 1.88 0.80
N TYR A 119 -4.74 2.13 2.07
CA TYR A 119 -6.04 2.64 2.47
C TYR A 119 -5.95 3.71 3.56
N PRO A 120 -6.72 4.80 3.46
CA PRO A 120 -6.80 5.82 4.51
C PRO A 120 -7.55 5.31 5.75
N ALA A 121 -7.06 5.70 6.92
CA ALA A 121 -7.67 5.40 8.21
C ALA A 121 -7.45 6.55 9.19
N TYR A 122 -8.11 6.49 10.33
CA TYR A 122 -7.92 7.38 11.47
C TYR A 122 -7.34 6.60 12.64
N ASP A 123 -6.34 7.16 13.32
CA ASP A 123 -5.84 6.61 14.58
C ASP A 123 -6.74 6.99 15.77
N ARG A 124 -6.37 6.55 16.99
CA ARG A 124 -7.13 6.80 18.23
C ARG A 124 -7.30 8.29 18.56
N SER A 125 -6.42 9.14 18.06
CA SER A 125 -6.50 10.60 18.24
C SER A 125 -7.41 11.27 17.21
N GLY A 126 -7.86 10.54 16.20
CA GLY A 126 -8.58 11.07 15.04
C GLY A 126 -7.66 11.62 13.96
N ALA A 127 -6.34 11.44 14.07
CA ALA A 127 -5.40 11.86 13.02
C ALA A 127 -5.47 10.88 11.84
N MET A 128 -5.43 11.42 10.62
CA MET A 128 -5.41 10.58 9.42
C MET A 128 -4.05 9.89 9.26
N VAL A 129 -4.10 8.61 8.88
CA VAL A 129 -2.96 7.75 8.57
C VAL A 129 -3.25 6.96 7.30
N PHE A 130 -2.20 6.43 6.67
CA PHE A 130 -2.34 5.41 5.63
C PHE A 130 -1.89 4.05 6.16
N ILE A 131 -2.60 3.03 5.72
CA ILE A 131 -2.28 1.64 6.03
C ILE A 131 -2.02 0.92 4.71
N LYS A 132 -0.79 0.43 4.51
CA LYS A 132 -0.43 -0.42 3.36
C LYS A 132 -0.41 -1.87 3.77
N THR A 133 -1.07 -2.75 3.00
CA THR A 133 -1.00 -4.19 3.19
C THR A 133 0.14 -4.80 2.38
N VAL A 134 0.90 -5.71 3.00
CA VAL A 134 1.96 -6.50 2.34
C VAL A 134 1.71 -7.98 2.63
N PRO A 135 1.49 -8.83 1.62
CA PRO A 135 1.39 -10.27 1.82
C PRO A 135 2.71 -10.85 2.32
N LEU A 136 2.63 -11.80 3.25
CA LEU A 136 3.78 -12.55 3.72
C LEU A 136 4.05 -13.75 2.81
N HIS A 137 5.28 -14.25 2.85
CA HIS A 137 5.71 -15.45 2.13
C HIS A 137 5.49 -15.42 0.61
N SER A 138 5.33 -14.23 0.03
CA SER A 138 5.20 -14.00 -1.40
C SER A 138 6.38 -13.18 -1.93
N LYS A 139 6.53 -13.05 -3.25
CA LYS A 139 7.62 -12.23 -3.82
C LYS A 139 7.49 -10.76 -3.45
N GLU A 140 6.25 -10.30 -3.30
CA GLU A 140 5.89 -8.94 -2.91
C GLU A 140 6.34 -8.62 -1.47
N SER A 141 6.55 -9.62 -0.61
CA SER A 141 7.07 -9.42 0.75
C SER A 141 8.49 -8.80 0.79
N GLN A 142 9.24 -8.89 -0.31
CA GLN A 142 10.53 -8.22 -0.47
C GLN A 142 10.43 -6.70 -0.28
N GLU A 143 9.29 -6.10 -0.63
CA GLU A 143 9.03 -4.67 -0.41
C GLU A 143 9.25 -4.30 1.06
N TYR A 144 8.68 -5.09 1.98
CA TYR A 144 8.75 -4.79 3.40
C TYR A 144 10.17 -5.00 3.96
N ASP A 145 10.91 -5.99 3.48
CA ASP A 145 12.30 -6.18 3.90
C ASP A 145 13.17 -4.96 3.57
N ILE A 146 13.01 -4.39 2.38
CA ILE A 146 13.71 -3.17 1.95
C ILE A 146 13.24 -1.98 2.78
N TRP A 147 11.93 -1.79 2.93
CA TRP A 147 11.38 -0.69 3.69
C TRP A 147 11.86 -0.73 5.16
N ARG A 148 11.92 -1.91 5.78
CA ARG A 148 12.47 -2.10 7.13
C ARG A 148 13.93 -1.71 7.23
N MET A 149 14.75 -1.97 6.21
CA MET A 149 16.15 -1.52 6.19
C MET A 149 16.24 0.00 6.17
N LEU A 150 15.40 0.64 5.35
CA LEU A 150 15.30 2.09 5.19
C LEU A 150 14.67 2.79 6.40
N ASP A 151 13.92 2.05 7.22
CA ASP A 151 13.24 2.56 8.41
C ASP A 151 13.94 2.16 9.73
N SER A 152 15.11 1.51 9.67
CA SER A 152 15.89 1.18 10.87
C SER A 152 16.25 2.42 11.71
N PRO A 153 16.47 2.31 13.04
CA PRO A 153 16.80 3.47 13.89
C PRO A 153 17.99 4.29 13.37
N LYS A 154 18.99 3.62 12.79
CA LYS A 154 20.14 4.29 12.14
C LYS A 154 19.72 5.01 10.86
N ALA A 155 18.89 4.38 10.03
CA ALA A 155 18.45 4.95 8.77
C ALA A 155 17.53 6.16 8.97
N ARG A 156 16.62 6.13 9.95
CA ARG A 156 15.74 7.27 10.30
C ARG A 156 16.51 8.55 10.67
N LEU A 157 17.72 8.41 11.20
CA LEU A 157 18.58 9.54 11.59
C LEU A 157 19.46 10.04 10.44
N HIS A 158 19.49 9.35 9.29
CA HIS A 158 20.35 9.72 8.19
C HIS A 158 19.77 10.92 7.43
N PRO A 159 20.52 12.01 7.22
CA PRO A 159 19.98 13.24 6.64
C PRO A 159 19.53 13.10 5.18
N ASP A 160 20.12 12.17 4.44
CA ASP A 160 19.74 11.86 3.05
C ASP A 160 18.65 10.79 2.93
N ASN A 161 18.16 10.25 4.06
CA ASN A 161 17.10 9.25 4.02
C ASN A 161 15.74 9.92 3.90
N HIS A 162 15.32 10.11 2.66
CA HIS A 162 14.02 10.67 2.31
C HIS A 162 13.05 9.56 1.91
N THR A 163 12.97 8.47 2.69
CA THR A 163 11.99 7.41 2.50
C THR A 163 10.88 7.54 3.52
N VAL A 164 9.65 7.17 3.16
CA VAL A 164 8.50 7.30 4.06
C VAL A 164 8.74 6.55 5.40
N PRO A 165 8.65 7.22 6.56
CA PRO A 165 8.79 6.57 7.85
C PRO A 165 7.63 5.63 8.16
N VAL A 166 7.91 4.55 8.89
CA VAL A 166 6.88 3.65 9.40
C VAL A 166 6.51 4.03 10.84
N ARG A 167 5.22 4.24 11.11
CA ARG A 167 4.72 4.44 12.47
C ARG A 167 4.65 3.12 13.23
N GLU A 168 3.99 2.15 12.63
CA GLU A 168 3.67 0.87 13.25
C GLU A 168 3.53 -0.21 12.17
N VAL A 169 3.77 -1.47 12.55
CA VAL A 169 3.53 -2.62 11.71
C VAL A 169 2.68 -3.62 12.47
N LEU A 170 1.51 -3.94 11.93
CA LEU A 170 0.58 -4.91 12.50
C LEU A 170 0.69 -6.22 11.73
N TYR A 171 0.74 -7.33 12.47
CA TYR A 171 0.76 -8.67 11.90
C TYR A 171 -0.64 -9.27 11.94
N PHE A 172 -1.16 -9.68 10.78
CA PHE A 172 -2.48 -10.28 10.66
C PHE A 172 -2.38 -11.69 10.09
N ASN A 173 -2.90 -12.64 10.85
CA ASN A 173 -3.04 -14.03 10.45
C ASN A 173 -4.52 -14.43 10.57
N PRO A 174 -5.25 -14.57 9.44
CA PRO A 174 -6.67 -14.88 9.48
C PRO A 174 -6.93 -16.32 9.96
N ASN A 175 -7.99 -16.50 10.75
CA ASN A 175 -8.48 -17.82 11.13
C ASN A 175 -9.54 -18.29 10.10
N PHE A 176 -9.26 -19.41 9.43
CA PHE A 176 -10.16 -20.03 8.45
C PHE A 176 -10.95 -21.25 8.98
N ASP A 177 -10.78 -21.64 10.24
CA ASP A 177 -11.42 -22.82 10.85
C ASP A 177 -12.95 -22.79 10.68
N LEU A 178 -13.54 -21.61 10.83
CA LEU A 178 -14.99 -21.39 10.73
C LEU A 178 -15.57 -21.67 9.35
N VAL A 179 -14.73 -21.76 8.32
CA VAL A 179 -15.15 -21.87 6.91
C VAL A 179 -14.62 -23.12 6.24
N GLY A 180 -13.90 -23.98 6.98
CA GLY A 180 -13.35 -25.23 6.48
C GLY A 180 -12.34 -25.05 5.34
N VAL A 181 -11.65 -23.90 5.30
CA VAL A 181 -10.61 -23.62 4.31
C VAL A 181 -9.25 -23.78 4.99
N GLU A 182 -8.39 -24.61 4.42
CA GLU A 182 -7.02 -24.80 4.92
C GLU A 182 -6.20 -23.51 4.70
N PRO A 183 -5.56 -22.93 5.74
CA PRO A 183 -4.76 -21.71 5.61
C PRO A 183 -3.53 -21.93 4.71
N GLU A 184 -3.21 -20.93 3.90
CA GLU A 184 -2.00 -20.88 3.07
C GLU A 184 -0.98 -19.91 3.70
N PRO A 185 0.34 -20.13 3.53
CA PRO A 185 1.34 -19.21 4.07
C PRO A 185 1.17 -17.76 3.60
N THR A 186 0.64 -17.56 2.39
CA THR A 186 0.37 -16.25 1.79
C THR A 186 -0.90 -15.56 2.30
N ASP A 187 -1.66 -16.22 3.17
CA ASP A 187 -2.83 -15.63 3.82
C ASP A 187 -2.43 -14.65 4.93
N ALA A 188 -1.26 -14.84 5.54
CA ALA A 188 -0.76 -13.90 6.54
C ALA A 188 -0.28 -12.60 5.86
N ARG A 189 -0.51 -11.47 6.52
CA ARG A 189 -0.20 -10.13 5.99
C ARG A 189 0.38 -9.21 7.06
N LEU A 190 1.18 -8.26 6.60
CA LEU A 190 1.57 -7.09 7.37
C LEU A 190 0.66 -5.92 6.98
N PHE A 191 0.33 -5.10 7.96
CA PHE A 191 -0.26 -3.77 7.76
C PHE A 191 0.74 -2.73 8.24
N VAL A 192 1.32 -2.00 7.31
CA VAL A 192 2.31 -0.95 7.57
C VAL A 192 1.57 0.37 7.69
N VAL A 193 1.60 0.97 8.88
CA VAL A 193 0.96 2.25 9.17
C VAL A 193 1.96 3.38 8.97
N MET A 194 1.55 4.41 8.23
CA MET A 194 2.35 5.61 7.94
C MET A 194 1.49 6.87 8.13
N ASP A 195 2.14 8.01 8.36
CA ASP A 195 1.47 9.31 8.41
C ASP A 195 0.73 9.60 7.10
N GLN A 196 -0.21 10.53 7.14
CA GLN A 196 -0.76 11.09 5.93
C GLN A 196 0.31 11.90 5.19
N PHE A 197 0.49 11.60 3.91
CA PHE A 197 1.25 12.42 2.98
C PHE A 197 0.43 12.63 1.71
N ASP A 198 0.73 13.70 0.99
CA ASP A 198 0.10 14.05 -0.27
C ASP A 198 1.00 13.65 -1.43
N GLN A 199 0.42 13.13 -2.51
CA GLN A 199 1.20 12.79 -3.69
C GLN A 199 1.72 14.06 -4.39
N VAL A 200 2.97 13.99 -4.84
CA VAL A 200 3.54 15.01 -5.72
C VAL A 200 3.10 14.71 -7.15
N THR A 201 1.89 15.08 -7.53
CA THR A 201 1.44 14.94 -8.91
C THR A 201 1.63 16.27 -9.63
N PRO A 202 2.72 16.50 -10.39
CA PRO A 202 2.99 17.85 -10.91
C PRO A 202 2.24 18.14 -12.22
N LEU A 203 1.54 17.17 -12.83
CA LEU A 203 1.24 17.23 -14.27
C LEU A 203 -0.19 16.88 -14.71
N ASP A 204 -1.02 16.25 -13.86
CA ASP A 204 -2.38 15.83 -14.27
C ASP A 204 -3.49 16.80 -13.82
N GLY A 205 -3.15 17.81 -13.02
CA GLY A 205 -4.07 18.86 -12.61
C GLY A 205 -3.95 20.11 -13.50
N PRO A 206 -5.06 20.81 -13.81
CA PRO A 206 -4.96 22.11 -14.44
C PRO A 206 -4.16 23.04 -13.52
N ILE A 207 -3.10 23.66 -14.06
CA ILE A 207 -2.24 24.67 -13.40
C ILE A 207 -3.05 25.80 -12.71
N SER A 208 -4.32 25.95 -13.09
CA SER A 208 -5.27 26.93 -12.57
C SER A 208 -6.02 26.53 -11.30
N ASP A 209 -5.80 25.36 -10.70
CA ASP A 209 -6.42 25.02 -9.41
C ASP A 209 -5.64 25.69 -8.25
N PRO A 210 -6.20 26.72 -7.60
CA PRO A 210 -5.53 27.42 -6.49
C PRO A 210 -5.33 26.55 -5.24
N GLY A 211 -5.94 25.36 -5.18
CA GLY A 211 -5.71 24.34 -4.16
C GLY A 211 -4.51 23.42 -4.43
N TYR A 212 -3.73 23.70 -5.48
CA TYR A 212 -2.56 22.91 -5.93
C TYR A 212 -1.24 23.66 -5.63
N PRO A 213 -0.64 23.53 -4.44
CA PRO A 213 0.31 24.53 -3.95
C PRO A 213 1.56 23.90 -3.36
N PHE A 214 2.58 23.54 -4.16
CA PHE A 214 3.89 23.19 -3.57
C PHE A 214 5.08 23.64 -4.41
N ILE A 215 4.93 23.68 -5.74
CA ILE A 215 5.99 24.12 -6.63
C ILE A 215 5.52 25.42 -7.29
N HIS A 216 5.83 26.53 -6.65
CA HIS A 216 5.50 27.87 -7.17
C HIS A 216 6.68 28.46 -7.95
N THR A 217 7.89 27.98 -7.64
CA THR A 217 9.13 28.48 -8.22
C THR A 217 10.01 27.34 -8.72
N ILE A 218 10.99 27.70 -9.54
CA ILE A 218 12.08 26.79 -9.94
C ILE A 218 12.90 26.38 -8.73
N GLU A 219 12.99 27.23 -7.70
CA GLU A 219 13.73 26.94 -6.48
C GLU A 219 13.08 25.79 -5.69
N ASP A 220 11.74 25.81 -5.55
CA ASP A 220 10.97 24.73 -4.93
C ASP A 220 11.22 23.41 -5.67
N LEU A 221 11.13 23.46 -7.01
CA LEU A 221 11.39 22.31 -7.87
C LEU A 221 12.80 21.74 -7.65
N CYS A 222 13.82 22.60 -7.66
CA CYS A 222 15.20 22.20 -7.38
C CYS A 222 15.37 21.60 -5.99
N HIS A 223 14.70 22.16 -4.98
CA HIS A 223 14.72 21.65 -3.62
C HIS A 223 14.12 20.23 -3.53
N PHE A 224 13.00 19.97 -4.19
CA PHE A 224 12.40 18.63 -4.25
C PHE A 224 13.28 17.63 -4.99
N PHE A 225 13.82 17.99 -6.16
CA PHE A 225 14.72 17.10 -6.91
C PHE A 225 16.00 16.78 -6.13
N LEU A 226 16.52 17.74 -5.35
CA LEU A 226 17.67 17.51 -4.49
C LEU A 226 17.38 16.45 -3.43
N GLN A 227 16.22 16.50 -2.78
CA GLN A 227 15.81 15.49 -1.80
C GLN A 227 15.64 14.11 -2.44
N ILE A 228 15.00 14.02 -3.61
CA ILE A 228 14.87 12.77 -4.37
C ILE A 228 16.26 12.20 -4.71
N ALA A 229 17.18 13.04 -5.20
CA ALA A 229 18.54 12.61 -5.53
C ALA A 229 19.32 12.14 -4.29
N GLN A 230 19.13 12.80 -3.14
CA GLN A 230 19.69 12.37 -1.86
C GLN A 230 19.15 11.00 -1.43
N ALA A 231 17.83 10.78 -1.55
CA ALA A 231 17.19 9.50 -1.25
C ALA A 231 17.76 8.36 -2.10
N VAL A 232 17.88 8.60 -3.41
CA VAL A 232 18.42 7.63 -4.37
C VAL A 232 19.88 7.33 -4.07
N ARG A 233 20.70 8.35 -3.79
CA ARG A 233 22.09 8.16 -3.37
C ARG A 233 22.17 7.30 -2.10
N TYR A 234 21.36 7.62 -1.10
CA TYR A 234 21.34 6.89 0.17
C TYR A 234 20.95 5.41 -0.03
N MET A 235 19.90 5.13 -0.80
CA MET A 235 19.51 3.76 -1.16
C MET A 235 20.66 3.03 -1.88
N HIS A 236 21.28 3.68 -2.86
CA HIS A 236 22.42 3.10 -3.58
C HIS A 236 23.59 2.81 -2.64
N ASP A 237 23.83 3.66 -1.64
CA ASP A 237 24.88 3.44 -0.65
C ASP A 237 24.64 2.23 0.25
N LEU A 238 23.38 1.89 0.49
CA LEU A 238 22.97 0.65 1.15
C LEU A 238 22.94 -0.56 0.22
N GLY A 239 23.13 -0.36 -1.09
CA GLY A 239 22.98 -1.40 -2.10
C GLY A 239 21.53 -1.71 -2.45
N ILE A 240 20.67 -0.71 -2.44
CA ILE A 240 19.26 -0.81 -2.85
C ILE A 240 19.07 0.02 -4.12
N ALA A 241 18.42 -0.51 -5.15
CA ALA A 241 17.92 0.29 -6.28
C ALA A 241 16.41 0.23 -6.30
N HIS A 242 15.78 1.40 -6.42
CA HIS A 242 14.33 1.55 -6.36
C HIS A 242 13.60 0.92 -7.56
N GLN A 243 14.19 1.06 -8.75
CA GLN A 243 13.67 0.63 -10.06
C GLN A 243 12.39 1.30 -10.58
N ASP A 244 11.65 2.03 -9.76
CA ASP A 244 10.46 2.80 -10.19
C ASP A 244 10.49 4.26 -9.71
N ILE A 245 11.56 5.00 -10.03
CA ILE A 245 11.67 6.43 -9.70
C ILE A 245 10.82 7.24 -10.68
N ARG A 246 9.64 7.67 -10.21
CA ARG A 246 8.68 8.47 -10.97
C ARG A 246 7.77 9.26 -10.04
N ASP A 247 7.13 10.28 -10.62
CA ASP A 247 6.22 11.23 -9.97
C ASP A 247 5.23 10.60 -8.96
N LYS A 248 4.50 9.55 -9.38
CA LYS A 248 3.51 8.87 -8.53
C LYS A 248 4.08 8.20 -7.25
N ASN A 249 5.40 8.06 -7.17
CA ASN A 249 6.13 7.45 -6.06
C ASN A 249 6.85 8.48 -5.19
N PHE A 250 6.46 9.76 -5.30
CA PHE A 250 6.91 10.83 -4.43
C PHE A 250 5.74 11.36 -3.61
N LEU A 251 5.95 11.48 -2.30
CA LEU A 251 5.00 12.06 -1.36
C LEU A 251 5.56 13.34 -0.72
N ILE A 252 4.70 14.26 -0.29
CA ILE A 252 5.03 15.46 0.48
C ILE A 252 4.21 15.46 1.77
N ASN A 253 4.84 15.88 2.88
CA ASN A 253 4.12 16.08 4.13
C ASN A 253 3.57 17.51 4.23
N ARG A 254 2.28 17.70 3.94
CA ARG A 254 1.58 19.00 4.07
C ARG A 254 1.56 19.57 5.49
N ALA A 255 1.56 18.70 6.49
CA ALA A 255 1.45 19.11 7.90
C ALA A 255 2.80 19.57 8.48
N SER A 256 3.92 19.30 7.80
CA SER A 256 5.25 19.72 8.26
C SER A 256 5.67 21.02 7.58
N THR A 257 6.21 21.96 8.36
CA THR A 257 6.81 23.21 7.84
C THR A 257 8.15 22.99 7.12
N ALA A 258 8.52 21.75 6.81
CA ALA A 258 9.86 21.35 6.40
C ALA A 258 9.97 20.99 4.91
N ASP A 259 8.90 21.18 4.11
CA ASP A 259 8.86 20.92 2.66
C ASP A 259 9.59 19.63 2.25
N ARG A 260 9.30 18.55 2.98
CA ARG A 260 9.97 17.26 2.81
C ARG A 260 9.28 16.40 1.76
N CYS A 261 10.07 15.89 0.82
CA CYS A 261 9.66 14.88 -0.14
C CYS A 261 10.11 13.49 0.32
N TYR A 262 9.27 12.48 0.09
CA TYR A 262 9.54 11.10 0.44
C TYR A 262 9.39 10.20 -0.77
N VAL A 263 10.33 9.28 -0.97
CA VAL A 263 10.26 8.19 -1.93
C VAL A 263 9.51 7.01 -1.31
N ILE A 264 8.58 6.44 -2.08
CA ILE A 264 7.72 5.32 -1.68
C ILE A 264 7.67 4.22 -2.74
N ASP A 265 6.99 3.12 -2.37
CA ASP A 265 6.65 1.99 -3.25
C ASP A 265 7.87 1.15 -3.68
N PHE A 266 8.34 0.32 -2.75
CA PHE A 266 9.56 -0.48 -2.93
C PHE A 266 9.28 -1.87 -3.56
N GLN A 267 8.12 -2.07 -4.18
CA GLN A 267 7.72 -3.37 -4.78
C GLN A 267 8.68 -3.86 -5.87
N LEU A 268 9.24 -2.94 -6.65
CA LEU A 268 10.22 -3.25 -7.69
C LEU A 268 11.67 -3.08 -7.20
N SER A 269 11.88 -2.72 -5.94
CA SER A 269 13.21 -2.45 -5.44
C SER A 269 14.03 -3.73 -5.31
N LEU A 270 15.32 -3.65 -5.64
CA LEU A 270 16.28 -4.75 -5.51
C LEU A 270 17.35 -4.42 -4.50
N TYR A 271 17.72 -5.42 -3.70
CA TYR A 271 18.90 -5.37 -2.84
C TYR A 271 20.09 -6.09 -3.51
N PHE A 272 21.22 -5.40 -3.64
CA PHE A 272 22.50 -5.86 -4.16
C PHE A 272 23.62 -5.55 -3.15
N PRO A 273 24.07 -6.52 -2.35
CA PRO A 273 25.10 -6.28 -1.33
C PRO A 273 26.43 -5.83 -1.96
N LYS A 274 27.07 -4.82 -1.36
CA LYS A 274 28.45 -4.40 -1.68
C LYS A 274 29.47 -5.50 -1.29
N PRO A 275 30.63 -5.61 -1.98
CA PRO A 275 31.18 -4.69 -2.96
C PRO A 275 30.95 -5.19 -4.40
N TRP A 276 30.55 -4.32 -5.32
CA TRP A 276 30.40 -4.63 -6.76
C TRP A 276 31.74 -4.91 -7.49
N ALA A 277 32.77 -5.41 -6.80
CA ALA A 277 34.16 -5.41 -7.24
C ALA A 277 34.66 -6.70 -7.91
N THR A 278 33.82 -7.70 -8.22
CA THR A 278 34.32 -8.92 -8.91
C THR A 278 33.50 -9.41 -10.10
N ALA A 279 32.40 -8.76 -10.47
CA ALA A 279 31.66 -9.10 -11.70
C ALA A 279 31.61 -7.87 -12.62
N PRO A 280 32.01 -7.99 -13.90
CA PRO A 280 31.89 -6.89 -14.85
C PRO A 280 30.42 -6.49 -14.99
N MET A 281 30.10 -5.24 -14.69
CA MET A 281 28.80 -4.65 -14.99
C MET A 281 28.66 -4.52 -16.51
N THR A 282 28.03 -5.49 -17.16
CA THR A 282 27.34 -5.23 -18.43
C THR A 282 26.14 -4.34 -18.10
N PHE A 283 26.21 -3.08 -18.52
CA PHE A 283 25.11 -2.12 -18.46
C PHE A 283 23.84 -2.74 -19.08
N MET A 284 22.85 -3.11 -18.26
CA MET A 284 21.51 -3.50 -18.72
C MET A 284 20.59 -2.26 -18.84
N ALA A 285 21.02 -1.25 -19.60
CA ALA A 285 20.19 -0.06 -19.86
C ALA A 285 19.37 -0.15 -21.15
N SER A 286 19.26 -1.33 -21.80
CA SER A 286 18.57 -1.44 -23.11
C SER A 286 17.51 -2.55 -23.25
N GLU A 287 17.22 -3.37 -22.24
CA GLU A 287 16.37 -4.57 -22.46
C GLU A 287 14.87 -4.44 -22.13
N ARG A 288 14.36 -3.31 -21.62
CA ARG A 288 12.92 -3.16 -21.37
C ARG A 288 12.09 -2.48 -22.47
N PHE A 289 12.71 -2.08 -23.58
CA PHE A 289 11.96 -1.65 -24.78
C PHE A 289 11.93 -2.77 -25.83
N SER A 290 11.23 -3.86 -25.54
CA SER A 290 10.66 -4.72 -26.59
C SER A 290 9.60 -5.64 -26.01
N ARG A 291 8.35 -5.18 -26.07
CA ARG A 291 7.14 -5.97 -26.30
C ARG A 291 5.98 -4.98 -26.45
N THR A 292 5.79 -4.56 -27.71
CA THR A 292 4.48 -4.19 -28.27
C THR A 292 3.51 -5.35 -28.14
#